data_AF-A0A542DCZ9-F1
#
_entry.id   AF-A0A542DCZ9-F1
#
_cell.length_a   1.000
_cell.length_b   1.000
_cell.length_c   1.000
_cell.angle_alpha   90.00
_cell.angle_beta   90.00
_cell.angle_gamma   90.00
#
_symmetry.space_group_name_H-M   'P 1'
#
loop_
_entity.id
_entity.type
_entity.pdbx_description
1 polymer ?
#
loop_
_entity_poly.entity_id
_entity_poly.type
_entity_poly.pdbx_seq_one_letter_code
_entity_poly.pdbx_strand_id
1 'polypeptide(L)'
;MNEDGSAVLDLPSTGLAAKAVELAVRVGSAATASHSIRSLLFARLLAEHQGMRVGADYESGLLLYACVLYGIGFSAEAVGGNGSKWTVQTSRPSYSPTTACPPPR
;
A
#
# COMPACT_ATOMS: atom_id res chain seq x y z
N MET A 1 29.05 -7.24 0.54
CA MET A 1 27.87 -6.64 1.21
C MET A 1 28.03 -5.15 1.05
N ASN A 2 27.31 -4.54 0.10
CA ASN A 2 27.32 -3.09 -0.03
C ASN A 2 26.20 -2.56 0.87
N GLU A 3 26.60 -1.64 1.74
CA GLU A 3 25.80 -1.00 2.78
C GLU A 3 25.17 0.26 2.18
N ASP A 4 24.20 0.09 1.29
CA ASP A 4 23.53 1.18 0.60
C ASP A 4 22.01 0.99 0.60
N GLY A 5 21.45 0.72 1.79
CA GLY A 5 20.00 0.77 2.03
C GLY A 5 19.35 2.13 1.69
N SER A 6 20.15 3.15 1.36
CA SER A 6 19.68 4.44 0.83
C SER A 6 19.08 4.34 -0.57
N ALA A 7 19.59 3.45 -1.44
CA ALA A 7 19.11 3.32 -2.82
C ALA A 7 17.65 2.84 -2.88
N VAL A 8 17.23 2.02 -1.91
CA VAL A 8 15.83 1.59 -1.75
C VAL A 8 14.91 2.78 -1.49
N LEU A 9 15.39 3.80 -0.76
CA LEU A 9 14.62 4.98 -0.38
C LEU A 9 14.54 6.04 -1.49
N ASP A 10 15.40 5.95 -2.51
CA ASP A 10 15.44 6.93 -3.60
C ASP A 10 14.22 6.81 -4.52
N LEU A 11 13.24 7.69 -4.32
CA LEU A 11 12.11 7.76 -5.24
C LEU A 11 12.58 8.21 -6.63
N PRO A 12 11.98 7.67 -7.71
CA PRO A 12 12.24 8.17 -9.06
C PRO A 12 11.99 9.68 -9.12
N SER A 13 12.99 10.46 -9.52
CA SER A 13 12.98 11.92 -9.48
C SER A 13 12.41 12.57 -10.75
N THR A 14 11.75 11.80 -11.62
CA THR A 14 11.20 12.33 -12.86
C THR A 14 9.96 13.19 -12.62
N GLY A 15 9.70 14.16 -13.49
CA GLY A 15 8.50 14.99 -13.39
C GLY A 15 7.19 14.17 -13.42
N LEU A 16 7.18 13.06 -14.15
CA LEU A 16 6.04 12.13 -14.19
C LEU A 16 5.87 11.37 -12.87
N ALA A 17 6.97 10.91 -12.25
CA ALA A 17 6.95 10.28 -10.94
C ALA A 17 6.36 11.20 -9.87
N ALA A 18 6.80 12.46 -9.83
CA ALA A 18 6.24 13.46 -8.92
C ALA A 18 4.73 13.65 -9.14
N LYS A 19 4.29 13.74 -10.40
CA LYS A 19 2.86 13.91 -10.74
C LYS A 19 2.01 12.69 -10.38
N ALA A 20 2.54 11.48 -10.54
CA ALA A 20 1.85 10.26 -10.15
C ALA A 20 1.67 10.18 -8.62
N VAL A 21 2.71 10.50 -7.86
CA VAL A 21 2.64 10.54 -6.39
C VAL A 21 1.65 11.61 -5.92
N GLU A 22 1.72 12.82 -6.50
CA GLU A 22 0.79 13.91 -6.23
C GLU A 22 -0.67 13.49 -6.49
N LEU A 23 -0.91 12.79 -7.62
CA LEU A 23 -2.24 12.27 -7.95
C LEU A 23 -2.72 11.26 -6.91
N ALA A 24 -1.90 10.29 -6.50
CA ALA A 24 -2.32 9.30 -5.51
C ALA A 24 -2.55 9.87 -4.12
N VAL A 25 -1.80 10.90 -3.73
CA VAL A 25 -2.04 11.64 -2.47
C VAL A 25 -3.33 12.43 -2.54
N ARG A 26 -3.63 13.05 -3.70
CA ARG A 26 -4.86 13.84 -3.89
C ARG A 26 -6.12 12.98 -3.92
N VAL A 27 -6.06 11.84 -4.62
CA VAL A 27 -7.22 10.99 -4.92
C VAL A 27 -7.42 9.91 -3.84
N GLY A 28 -6.34 9.43 -3.25
CA GLY A 28 -6.35 8.36 -2.25
C GLY A 28 -6.54 8.85 -0.82
N SER A 29 -6.89 7.93 0.08
CA SER A 29 -6.78 8.21 1.52
C SER A 29 -5.31 8.25 1.94
N ALA A 30 -5.00 8.89 3.07
CA ALA A 30 -3.66 8.85 3.67
C ALA A 30 -3.15 7.41 3.90
N ALA A 31 -4.05 6.48 4.23
CA ALA A 31 -3.74 5.07 4.39
C ALA A 31 -3.34 4.41 3.06
N THR A 32 -4.08 4.69 1.99
CA THR A 32 -3.82 4.18 0.63
C THR A 32 -2.50 4.72 0.07
N ALA A 33 -2.23 6.03 0.24
CA ALA A 33 -0.98 6.65 -0.17
C ALA A 33 0.22 6.03 0.57
N SER A 34 0.11 5.88 1.89
CA SER A 34 1.14 5.25 2.71
C SER A 34 1.36 3.77 2.36
N HIS A 35 0.29 3.04 2.04
CA HIS A 35 0.37 1.66 1.58
C HIS A 35 1.12 1.56 0.25
N SER A 36 0.84 2.46 -0.69
CA SER A 36 1.50 2.48 -2.00
C SER A 36 3.01 2.68 -1.88
N ILE A 37 3.47 3.59 -1.00
CA ILE A 37 4.90 3.80 -0.73
C ILE A 37 5.53 2.57 -0.06
N ARG A 38 4.89 1.97 0.94
CA ARG A 38 5.41 0.74 1.57
C ARG A 38 5.51 -0.42 0.57
N SER A 39 4.52 -0.58 -0.30
CA SER A 39 4.53 -1.61 -1.35
C SER A 39 5.68 -1.41 -2.34
N LEU A 40 5.99 -0.17 -2.72
CA LEU A 40 7.18 0.14 -3.53
C LEU A 40 8.48 -0.27 -2.82
N LEU A 41 8.64 0.13 -1.55
CA LEU A 41 9.84 -0.18 -0.77
C LEU A 41 10.01 -1.70 -0.62
N PHE A 42 8.94 -2.44 -0.30
CA PHE A 42 9.01 -3.89 -0.21
C PHE A 42 9.32 -4.56 -1.54
N ALA A 43 8.78 -4.07 -2.65
CA ALA A 43 9.10 -4.62 -3.97
C ALA A 43 10.59 -4.42 -4.32
N ARG A 44 11.18 -3.28 -3.94
CA ARG A 44 12.62 -3.03 -4.12
C ARG A 44 13.48 -3.91 -3.23
N LEU A 45 13.13 -4.04 -1.95
CA LEU A 45 13.83 -4.95 -1.03
C LEU A 45 13.75 -6.41 -1.51
N LEU A 46 12.61 -6.82 -2.07
CA LEU A 46 12.45 -8.15 -2.65
C LEU A 46 13.30 -8.31 -3.90
N ALA A 47 13.35 -7.31 -4.78
CA ALA A 47 14.18 -7.30 -5.97
C ALA A 47 15.67 -7.42 -5.63
N GLU A 48 16.14 -6.65 -4.63
CA GLU A 48 17.51 -6.76 -4.11
C GLU A 48 17.80 -8.14 -3.53
N HIS A 49 16.89 -8.67 -2.70
CA HIS A 49 17.01 -10.02 -2.15
C HIS A 49 17.07 -11.10 -3.24
N GLN A 50 16.39 -10.89 -4.37
CA GLN A 50 16.41 -11.78 -5.53
C GLN A 50 17.58 -11.51 -6.49
N GLY A 51 18.43 -10.52 -6.21
CA GLY A 51 19.55 -10.14 -7.08
C GLY A 51 19.13 -9.50 -8.41
N MET A 52 17.90 -8.98 -8.50
CA MET A 52 17.38 -8.28 -9.67
C MET A 52 18.03 -6.90 -9.82
N ARG A 53 18.23 -6.47 -11.06
CA ARG A 53 18.91 -5.21 -11.41
C ARG A 53 17.92 -4.20 -12.00
N VAL A 54 17.93 -2.99 -11.45
CA VAL A 54 17.21 -1.85 -12.02
C VAL A 54 17.69 -1.60 -13.46
N GLY A 55 16.75 -1.41 -14.37
CA GLY A 55 16.99 -1.15 -15.79
C GLY A 55 17.21 -2.41 -16.64
N ALA A 56 17.48 -3.56 -16.03
CA ALA A 56 17.60 -4.84 -16.73
C ALA A 56 16.41 -5.76 -16.45
N ASP A 57 16.08 -5.97 -15.16
CA ASP A 57 15.01 -6.88 -14.73
C ASP A 57 13.71 -6.13 -14.41
N TYR A 58 13.82 -4.86 -13.99
CA TYR A 58 12.67 -3.98 -13.77
C TYR A 58 13.02 -2.51 -13.96
N GLU A 59 12.05 -1.69 -14.35
CA GLU A 59 12.21 -0.24 -14.47
C GLU A 59 11.66 0.45 -13.22
N SER A 60 12.42 1.41 -12.66
CA SER A 60 12.13 1.99 -11.35
C SER A 60 10.92 2.91 -11.37
N GLY A 61 10.71 3.65 -12.46
CA GLY A 61 9.51 4.45 -12.70
C GLY A 61 8.27 3.57 -12.86
N LEU A 62 8.33 2.52 -13.67
CA LEU A 62 7.23 1.59 -13.89
C LEU A 62 6.82 0.90 -12.60
N LEU A 63 7.77 0.50 -11.76
CA LEU A 63 7.48 -0.06 -10.43
C LEU A 63 6.75 0.94 -9.54
N LEU A 64 7.20 2.20 -9.52
CA LEU A 64 6.50 3.28 -8.82
C LEU A 64 5.07 3.45 -9.34
N TYR A 65 4.89 3.55 -10.66
CA TYR A 65 3.56 3.75 -11.26
C TYR A 65 2.63 2.58 -10.95
N ALA A 66 3.12 1.34 -11.01
CA ALA A 66 2.33 0.17 -10.66
C ALA A 66 1.82 0.25 -9.21
N CYS A 67 2.68 0.56 -8.23
CA CYS A 67 2.27 0.65 -6.83
C CYS A 67 1.30 1.81 -6.57
N VAL A 68 1.58 2.98 -7.16
CA VAL A 68 0.83 4.21 -6.91
C VAL A 68 -0.53 4.22 -7.61
N LEU A 69 -0.61 3.75 -8.86
CA LEU A 69 -1.86 3.70 -9.62
C LEU A 69 -2.76 2.54 -9.19
N TYR A 70 -2.19 1.42 -8.74
CA TYR A 70 -2.98 0.32 -8.15
C TYR A 70 -3.80 0.80 -6.95
N GLY A 71 -3.21 1.63 -6.08
CA GLY A 71 -3.90 2.20 -4.93
C GLY A 71 -5.08 3.12 -5.30
N ILE A 72 -4.98 3.85 -6.42
CA ILE A 72 -6.03 4.77 -6.88
C ILE A 72 -7.32 4.02 -7.23
N GLY A 73 -7.25 2.78 -7.72
CA GLY A 73 -8.44 1.99 -8.06
C GLY A 73 -9.40 1.74 -6.89
N PHE A 74 -8.92 1.91 -5.66
CA PHE A 74 -9.73 1.78 -4.43
C PHE A 74 -10.29 3.11 -3.92
N SER A 75 -9.99 4.23 -4.57
CA SER A 75 -10.49 5.54 -4.15
C SER A 75 -11.97 5.69 -4.50
N ALA A 76 -12.67 6.54 -3.75
CA ALA A 76 -14.05 6.89 -4.02
C ALA A 76 -14.22 7.53 -5.42
N GLU A 77 -13.19 8.19 -5.92
CA GLU A 77 -13.17 8.84 -7.24
C GLU A 77 -13.04 7.82 -8.38
N ALA A 78 -12.25 6.74 -8.19
CA ALA A 78 -12.12 5.67 -9.19
C ALA A 78 -13.39 4.80 -9.30
N VAL A 79 -14.18 4.75 -8.23
CA VAL A 79 -15.42 3.99 -8.10
C VAL A 79 -16.61 4.65 -8.81
N GLY A 80 -16.44 5.84 -9.40
CA GLY A 80 -17.41 6.45 -10.31
C GLY A 80 -18.81 6.55 -9.71
N GLY A 81 -18.93 7.05 -8.48
CA GLY A 81 -20.22 7.37 -7.83
C GLY A 81 -21.19 6.21 -7.56
N ASN A 82 -20.97 5.01 -8.13
CA ASN A 82 -21.89 3.87 -8.06
C ASN A 82 -21.18 2.51 -7.82
N GLY A 83 -19.86 2.48 -7.66
CA GLY A 83 -19.18 1.22 -7.39
C GLY A 83 -19.52 0.70 -5.98
N SER A 84 -19.75 -0.61 -5.92
CA SER A 84 -20.19 -1.34 -4.73
C SER A 84 -19.27 -1.03 -3.56
N LYS A 85 -19.75 -0.27 -2.57
CA LYS A 85 -19.09 -0.16 -1.27
C LYS A 85 -19.11 -1.55 -0.65
N TRP A 86 -17.99 -2.27 -0.76
CA TRP A 86 -17.79 -3.49 0.00
C TRP A 86 -17.63 -3.12 1.47
N THR A 87 -18.74 -3.10 2.19
CA THR A 87 -18.75 -2.99 3.64
C THR A 87 -18.36 -4.33 4.24
N VAL A 88 -17.24 -4.38 4.95
CA VAL A 88 -16.93 -5.50 5.84
C VAL A 88 -17.97 -5.48 6.95
N GLN A 89 -18.89 -6.43 6.92
CA GLN A 89 -19.88 -6.60 7.97
C GLN A 89 -19.18 -7.22 9.17
N THR A 90 -18.65 -6.37 10.05
CA THR A 90 -18.17 -6.83 11.35
C THR A 90 -19.40 -7.13 12.20
N SER A 91 -19.89 -8.36 12.14
CA SER A 91 -20.80 -8.85 13.16
C SER A 91 -20.02 -8.88 14.47
N ARG A 92 -20.08 -7.80 15.25
CA ARG A 92 -19.70 -7.85 16.67
C ARG A 92 -20.59 -8.91 17.31
N PRO A 93 -20.08 -10.04 17.81
CA PRO A 93 -20.91 -10.89 18.64
C PRO A 93 -21.35 -10.04 19.84
N SER A 94 -22.66 -9.95 20.06
CA SER A 94 -23.20 -9.34 21.27
C SER A 94 -22.77 -10.21 22.45
N TYR A 95 -21.72 -9.79 23.16
CA TYR A 95 -21.35 -10.42 24.41
C TYR A 95 -22.43 -10.05 25.45
N SER A 96 -23.30 -11.01 25.77
CA SER A 96 -24.19 -10.92 26.94
C SER A 96 -23.40 -11.39 28.15
N PRO A 97 -23.18 -10.55 29.18
CA PRO A 97 -22.47 -10.98 30.38
C PRO A 97 -23.46 -11.79 31.24
N THR A 98 -23.59 -13.10 31.01
CA THR A 98 -24.53 -13.90 31.84
C THR A 98 -24.04 -15.30 32.20
N THR A 99 -22.74 -15.55 32.23
CA THR A 99 -22.19 -16.67 32.99
C THR A 99 -20.92 -16.23 33.68
N ALA A 100 -21.07 -15.60 34.85
CA ALA A 100 -19.99 -15.46 35.80
C ALA A 100 -19.49 -16.86 36.20
N CYS A 101 -18.18 -17.04 36.17
CA CYS A 101 -17.50 -18.24 36.68
C CYS A 101 -17.82 -18.40 38.18
N PRO A 102 -18.26 -19.57 38.67
CA PRO A 102 -18.47 -19.75 40.10
C PRO A 102 -17.12 -19.76 40.84
N PRO A 103 -17.06 -19.26 42.09
CA PRO A 103 -15.80 -19.12 42.81
C PRO A 103 -15.22 -20.51 43.18
N PRO A 104 -13.87 -20.61 43.29
CA PRO A 104 -13.21 -21.84 43.66
C PRO A 104 -13.56 -22.25 45.10
N ARG A 105 -13.67 -23.57 45.34
CA ARG A 105 -13.94 -24.17 46.65
C ARG A 105 -12.77 -24.05 47.61
#